data_AF-A0A9D9JP03-F1
#
_entry.id   AF-A0A9D9JP03-F1
#
_cell.length_a   1.000
_cell.length_b   1.000
_cell.length_c   1.000
_cell.angle_alpha   90.00
_cell.angle_beta   90.00
_cell.angle_gamma   90.00
#
_symmetry.space_group_name_H-M   'P 1'
#
loop_
_entity.id
_entity.type
_entity.pdbx_description
1 polymer ?
#
loop_
_entity_poly.entity_id
_entity_poly.type
_entity_poly.pdbx_seq_one_letter_code
_entity_poly.pdbx_strand_id
1 'polypeptide(L)'
;MAIARRLYLYGIAAIALAVWAVGAVRLLRELGMALWELLGRPAVIGDPEAFRARLSLSVALLLVGFPIWAVHWWLVERAVRMDAAEQRSAVRAAFLAAVLAATFGFWLTSVVELVRLALLWLFGVSEPGVMSVPRVLDELAVLAVAGTLWLGHARLARKEQRDPQRRELADWLPRLYGYGAAATGLVVLVVATANLLRIGLDAVLLPDAVTGTLRFALASAIGLLVGGILAWSVHWAEALSLVSASSPVAERELRSLVRWTYLGFIVFVSFLAVLVACAAVLDDVLAWMLGIPDGESRQRVRQLLDPVTWLLPAAFSWFYHRRVMQQEAAVLAGHPSAGP
;
A
#
# COMPACT_ATOMS: atom_id res chain seq x y z
N MET A 1 -4.30 -36.35 2.33
CA MET A 1 -3.08 -36.31 3.17
C MET A 1 -2.16 -35.12 2.84
N ALA A 2 -1.69 -34.95 1.60
CA ALA A 2 -0.71 -33.92 1.25
C ALA A 2 -1.18 -32.46 1.42
N ILE A 3 -2.42 -32.14 1.03
CA ILE A 3 -2.98 -30.77 1.16
C ILE A 3 -3.13 -30.36 2.63
N ALA A 4 -3.66 -31.25 3.49
CA ALA A 4 -3.80 -31.00 4.92
C ALA A 4 -2.45 -30.69 5.59
N ARG A 5 -1.40 -31.44 5.23
CA ARG A 5 -0.03 -31.18 5.70
C ARG A 5 0.47 -29.80 5.27
N ARG A 6 0.22 -29.38 4.02
CA ARG A 6 0.59 -28.05 3.52
C ARG A 6 -0.15 -26.95 4.28
N LEU A 7 -1.46 -27.07 4.42
CA LEU A 7 -2.27 -26.10 5.17
C LEU A 7 -1.80 -25.96 6.62
N TYR A 8 -1.48 -27.08 7.27
CA TYR A 8 -0.90 -27.06 8.61
C TYR A 8 0.45 -26.32 8.63
N LEU A 9 1.41 -26.70 7.78
CA LEU A 9 2.74 -26.11 7.78
C LEU A 9 2.72 -24.60 7.48
N TYR A 10 1.99 -24.18 6.44
CA TYR A 10 1.87 -22.76 6.08
C TYR A 10 1.03 -21.98 7.09
N GLY A 11 -0.03 -22.58 7.65
CA GLY A 11 -0.86 -21.96 8.67
C GLY A 11 -0.08 -21.68 9.95
N ILE A 12 0.64 -22.67 10.47
CA ILE A 12 1.49 -22.50 11.65
C ILE A 12 2.63 -21.52 11.38
N ALA A 13 3.27 -21.59 10.21
CA ALA A 13 4.27 -20.60 9.82
C ALA A 13 3.70 -19.18 9.81
N ALA A 14 2.50 -18.97 9.26
CA ALA A 14 1.87 -17.63 9.22
C ALA A 14 1.54 -17.11 10.62
N ILE A 15 0.95 -17.95 11.48
CA ILE A 15 0.59 -17.58 12.86
C ILE A 15 1.86 -17.27 13.66
N ALA A 16 2.88 -18.14 13.59
CA ALA A 16 4.12 -17.94 14.31
C ALA A 16 4.87 -16.68 13.83
N LEU A 17 4.84 -16.39 12.52
CA LEU A 17 5.39 -15.15 11.96
C LEU A 17 4.66 -13.91 12.50
N ALA A 18 3.33 -13.94 12.57
CA ALA A 18 2.53 -12.86 13.11
C ALA A 18 2.80 -12.63 14.60
N VAL A 19 2.85 -13.71 15.40
CA VAL A 19 3.20 -13.67 16.84
C VAL A 19 4.59 -13.05 17.03
N TRP A 20 5.56 -13.51 16.24
CA TRP A 20 6.91 -12.95 16.25
C TRP A 20 6.94 -11.46 15.89
N ALA A 21 6.23 -11.07 14.82
CA ALA A 21 6.17 -9.68 14.37
C ALA A 21 5.56 -8.76 15.43
N VAL A 22 4.46 -9.19 16.08
CA VAL A 22 3.85 -8.45 17.19
C VAL A 22 4.83 -8.30 18.36
N GLY A 23 5.52 -9.38 18.74
CA GLY A 23 6.57 -9.34 19.77
C GLY A 23 7.70 -8.38 19.42
N ALA A 24 8.14 -8.37 18.16
CA ALA A 24 9.21 -7.50 17.67
C ALA A 24 8.80 -6.03 17.69
N VAL A 25 7.61 -5.68 17.20
CA VAL A 25 7.10 -4.30 17.22
C VAL A 25 7.03 -3.78 18.65
N ARG A 26 6.45 -4.58 19.56
CA ARG A 26 6.33 -4.20 20.96
C ARG A 26 7.69 -4.05 21.63
N LEU A 27 8.64 -4.96 21.38
CA LEU A 27 9.98 -4.85 21.93
C LEU A 27 10.68 -3.58 21.44
N LEU A 28 10.65 -3.30 20.13
CA LEU A 28 11.29 -2.11 19.56
C LEU A 28 10.70 -0.82 20.12
N ARG A 29 9.39 -0.76 20.32
CA ARG A 29 8.71 0.35 20.96
C ARG A 29 9.20 0.55 22.40
N GLU A 30 9.23 -0.50 23.23
CA GLU A 30 9.67 -0.38 24.63
C GLU A 30 11.16 -0.02 24.73
N LEU A 31 12.01 -0.54 23.84
CA LEU A 31 13.42 -0.16 23.73
C LEU A 31 13.57 1.31 23.30
N GLY A 32 12.75 1.78 22.36
CA GLY A 32 12.71 3.18 21.94
C GLY A 32 12.28 4.10 23.07
N MET A 33 11.31 3.69 23.88
CA MET A 33 10.87 4.43 25.08
C MET A 33 11.99 4.51 26.12
N ALA A 34 12.66 3.40 26.43
CA ALA A 34 13.79 3.38 27.35
C ALA A 34 14.95 4.26 26.87
N LEU A 35 15.24 4.26 25.55
CA LEU A 35 16.25 5.14 24.96
C LEU A 35 15.85 6.62 25.07
N TRP A 36 14.58 6.96 24.83
CA TRP A 36 14.08 8.32 24.93
C TRP A 36 14.26 8.89 26.34
N GLU A 37 14.01 8.10 27.37
CA GLU A 37 14.22 8.49 28.77
C GLU A 37 15.69 8.70 29.11
N LEU A 38 16.56 7.79 28.65
CA LEU A 38 18.00 7.89 28.88
C LEU A 38 18.57 9.21 28.35
N LEU A 39 17.97 9.77 27.30
CA LEU A 39 18.33 11.06 26.71
C LEU A 39 17.79 12.27 27.50
N GLY A 40 17.30 12.08 28.72
CA GLY A 40 16.92 13.16 29.65
C GLY A 40 15.59 13.85 29.30
N ARG A 41 14.80 13.24 28.40
CA ARG A 41 13.44 13.66 28.11
C ARG A 41 12.55 12.71 28.92
N PRO A 42 11.89 13.13 30.01
CA PRO A 42 11.03 12.23 30.76
C PRO A 42 9.95 11.70 29.82
N ALA A 43 10.16 10.49 29.30
CA ALA A 43 9.07 9.70 28.80
C ALA A 43 8.29 9.27 30.04
N VAL A 44 7.00 9.10 29.85
CA VAL A 44 6.20 8.44 30.88
C VAL A 44 6.42 6.94 30.66
N ILE A 45 7.58 6.37 31.04
CA ILE A 45 7.54 5.00 31.56
C ILE A 45 6.72 5.13 32.84
N GLY A 46 5.40 4.97 32.68
CA GLY A 46 4.53 4.69 33.82
C GLY A 46 5.09 3.48 34.55
N ASP A 47 4.81 3.39 35.85
CA ASP A 47 5.14 2.29 36.76
C ASP A 47 6.19 1.25 36.26
N PRO A 48 7.41 1.21 36.87
CA PRO A 48 8.44 0.22 36.53
C PRO A 48 7.94 -1.23 36.43
N GLU A 49 6.92 -1.60 37.19
CA GLU A 49 6.30 -2.93 37.08
C GLU A 49 5.58 -3.12 35.74
N ALA A 50 4.83 -2.11 35.28
CA ALA A 50 4.16 -2.12 33.99
C ALA A 50 5.15 -2.21 32.82
N PHE A 51 6.31 -1.53 32.91
CA PHE A 51 7.38 -1.68 31.92
C PHE A 51 7.93 -3.11 31.88
N ARG A 52 8.28 -3.67 33.04
CA ARG A 52 8.78 -5.06 33.13
C ARG A 52 7.76 -6.06 32.58
N ALA A 53 6.46 -5.86 32.85
CA ALA A 53 5.39 -6.71 32.33
C ALA A 53 5.29 -6.62 30.79
N ARG A 54 5.34 -5.41 30.21
CA ARG A 54 5.34 -5.22 28.74
C ARG A 54 6.57 -5.83 28.08
N LEU A 55 7.75 -5.67 28.68
CA LEU A 55 9.00 -6.24 28.20
C LEU A 55 8.98 -7.77 28.26
N SER A 56 8.55 -8.34 29.39
CA SER A 56 8.41 -9.79 29.58
C SER A 56 7.51 -10.41 28.52
N LEU A 57 6.34 -9.83 28.26
CA LEU A 57 5.42 -10.30 27.22
C LEU A 57 6.03 -10.19 25.82
N SER A 58 6.72 -9.10 25.52
CA SER A 58 7.37 -8.91 24.20
C SER A 58 8.46 -9.96 23.95
N VAL A 59 9.30 -10.22 24.97
CA VAL A 59 10.33 -11.26 24.91
C VAL A 59 9.72 -12.65 24.80
N ALA A 60 8.65 -12.95 25.55
CA ALA A 60 7.95 -14.23 25.46
C ALA A 60 7.40 -14.48 24.05
N LEU A 61 6.76 -13.49 23.42
CA LEU A 61 6.26 -13.59 22.05
C LEU A 61 7.39 -13.85 21.03
N LEU A 62 8.56 -13.23 21.21
CA LEU A 62 9.72 -13.46 20.36
C LEU A 62 10.31 -14.87 20.54
N LEU A 63 10.52 -15.28 21.79
CA LEU A 63 11.11 -16.59 22.13
C LEU A 63 10.22 -17.76 21.73
N VAL A 64 8.90 -17.56 21.69
CA VAL A 64 7.96 -18.60 21.23
C VAL A 64 7.73 -18.51 19.72
N GLY A 65 7.45 -17.31 19.20
CA GLY A 65 7.09 -17.11 17.80
C GLY A 65 8.25 -17.40 16.84
N PHE A 66 9.46 -16.91 17.13
CA PHE A 66 10.59 -17.05 16.20
C PHE A 66 10.99 -18.51 15.97
N PRO A 67 11.22 -19.35 16.99
CA PRO A 67 11.67 -20.72 16.76
C PRO A 67 10.62 -21.56 16.05
N ILE A 68 9.33 -21.38 16.40
CA ILE A 68 8.23 -22.08 15.73
C ILE A 68 8.19 -21.70 14.25
N TRP A 69 8.26 -20.40 13.93
CA TRP A 69 8.30 -19.94 12.54
C TRP A 69 9.53 -20.49 11.81
N ALA A 70 10.73 -20.36 12.40
CA ALA A 70 11.97 -20.77 11.75
C ALA A 70 11.99 -22.26 11.41
N VAL A 71 11.52 -23.11 12.33
CA VAL A 71 11.42 -24.57 12.09
C VAL A 71 10.40 -24.88 11.00
N HIS A 72 9.19 -24.29 11.06
CA HIS A 72 8.16 -24.56 10.05
C HIS A 72 8.55 -24.02 8.67
N TRP A 73 9.20 -22.85 8.62
CA TRP A 73 9.73 -22.28 7.39
C TRP A 73 10.85 -23.13 6.79
N TRP A 74 11.78 -23.63 7.63
CA TRP A 74 12.82 -24.56 7.19
C TRP A 74 12.22 -25.86 6.61
N LEU A 75 11.19 -26.43 7.24
CA LEU A 75 10.49 -27.61 6.74
C LEU A 75 9.81 -27.35 5.39
N VAL A 76 9.19 -26.18 5.23
CA VAL A 76 8.60 -25.72 3.97
C VAL A 76 9.68 -25.61 2.88
N GLU A 77 10.78 -24.92 3.15
CA GLU A 77 11.87 -24.75 2.18
C GLU A 77 12.51 -26.09 1.80
N ARG A 78 12.66 -27.00 2.76
CA ARG A 78 13.12 -28.36 2.50
C ARG A 78 12.14 -29.11 1.58
N ALA A 79 10.83 -29.02 1.81
CA ALA A 79 9.83 -29.66 0.96
C ALA A 79 9.85 -29.09 -0.48
N VAL A 80 9.98 -27.77 -0.63
CA VAL A 80 10.10 -27.07 -1.91
C VAL A 80 11.32 -27.53 -2.72
N ARG A 81 12.43 -27.85 -2.05
CA ARG A 81 13.65 -28.37 -2.71
C ARG A 81 13.54 -29.82 -3.15
N MET A 82 12.74 -30.62 -2.46
CA MET A 82 12.63 -32.06 -2.69
C MET A 82 11.48 -32.43 -3.64
N ASP A 83 10.44 -31.59 -3.75
CA ASP A 83 9.22 -31.88 -4.51
C ASP A 83 8.81 -30.69 -5.41
N ALA A 84 8.86 -30.90 -6.72
CA ALA A 84 8.40 -29.93 -7.71
C ALA A 84 6.90 -29.60 -7.60
N ALA A 85 6.09 -30.51 -7.04
CA ALA A 85 4.67 -30.26 -6.78
C ALA A 85 4.44 -29.30 -5.61
N GLU A 86 5.42 -29.11 -4.71
CA GLU A 86 5.36 -28.09 -3.66
C GLU A 86 5.68 -26.70 -4.22
N GLN A 87 6.61 -26.62 -5.19
CA GLN A 87 6.91 -25.37 -5.90
C GLN A 87 5.70 -24.77 -6.62
N ARG A 88 4.77 -25.63 -7.06
CA ARG A 88 3.53 -25.25 -7.77
C ARG A 88 2.29 -25.18 -6.86
N SER A 89 2.49 -25.22 -5.55
CA SER A 89 1.42 -25.31 -4.56
C SER A 89 0.62 -24.01 -4.43
N ALA A 90 -0.70 -24.08 -4.61
CA ALA A 90 -1.59 -22.95 -4.36
C ALA A 90 -1.55 -22.45 -2.91
N VAL A 91 -1.31 -23.35 -1.95
CA VAL A 91 -1.20 -22.99 -0.53
C VAL A 91 0.03 -22.11 -0.30
N ARG A 92 1.14 -22.40 -0.99
CA ARG A 92 2.37 -21.60 -0.91
C ARG A 92 2.17 -20.20 -1.50
N ALA A 93 1.55 -20.14 -2.67
CA ALA A 93 1.23 -18.89 -3.34
C ALA A 93 0.28 -18.03 -2.49
N ALA A 94 -0.73 -18.64 -1.85
CA ALA A 94 -1.65 -17.99 -0.94
C ALA A 94 -0.94 -17.46 0.32
N PHE A 95 -0.08 -18.27 0.93
CA PHE A 95 0.76 -17.84 2.05
C PHE A 95 1.60 -16.62 1.70
N LEU A 96 2.34 -16.67 0.58
CA LEU A 96 3.19 -15.55 0.15
C LEU A 96 2.36 -14.29 -0.14
N ALA A 97 1.25 -14.42 -0.88
CA ALA A 97 0.38 -13.30 -1.17
C ALA A 97 -0.20 -12.67 0.11
N ALA A 98 -0.62 -13.48 1.08
CA ALA A 98 -1.15 -13.00 2.36
C ALA A 98 -0.09 -12.28 3.21
N VAL A 99 1.12 -12.86 3.34
CA VAL A 99 2.23 -12.24 4.08
C VAL A 99 2.64 -10.93 3.41
N LEU A 100 2.77 -10.92 2.09
CA LEU A 100 3.09 -9.71 1.33
C LEU A 100 2.02 -8.62 1.49
N ALA A 101 0.74 -8.98 1.36
CA ALA A 101 -0.36 -8.03 1.51
C ALA A 101 -0.40 -7.42 2.92
N ALA A 102 -0.32 -8.24 3.97
CA ALA A 102 -0.37 -7.78 5.35
C ALA A 102 0.83 -6.89 5.69
N THR A 103 2.05 -7.37 5.42
CA THR A 103 3.28 -6.65 5.78
C THR A 103 3.46 -5.37 4.97
N PHE A 104 3.10 -5.37 3.69
CA PHE A 104 3.09 -4.15 2.88
C PHE A 104 2.03 -3.15 3.37
N GLY A 105 0.83 -3.62 3.73
CA GLY A 105 -0.23 -2.79 4.28
C GLY A 105 0.21 -2.05 5.54
N PHE A 106 0.73 -2.78 6.54
CA PHE A 106 1.26 -2.19 7.77
C PHE A 106 2.43 -1.23 7.50
N TRP A 107 3.35 -1.60 6.60
CA TRP A 107 4.46 -0.72 6.22
C TRP A 107 3.96 0.59 5.61
N LEU A 108 3.01 0.50 4.67
CA LEU A 108 2.47 1.65 3.97
C LEU A 108 1.70 2.59 4.91
N THR A 109 0.86 2.05 5.79
CA THR A 109 0.13 2.87 6.78
C THR A 109 1.09 3.62 7.70
N SER A 110 2.17 2.96 8.14
CA SER A 110 3.18 3.62 8.99
C SER A 110 3.98 4.68 8.23
N VAL A 111 4.28 4.49 6.95
CA VAL A 111 4.89 5.56 6.13
C VAL A 111 3.97 6.79 6.06
N VAL A 112 2.70 6.58 5.72
CA VAL A 112 1.70 7.66 5.63
C VAL A 112 1.60 8.41 6.96
N GLU A 113 1.50 7.67 8.06
CA GLU A 113 1.34 8.22 9.39
C GLU A 113 2.59 8.97 9.86
N LEU A 114 3.78 8.43 9.64
CA LEU A 114 5.04 9.09 10.01
C LEU A 114 5.25 10.40 9.24
N VAL A 115 4.93 10.43 7.94
CA VAL A 115 4.96 11.68 7.15
C VAL A 115 3.95 12.67 7.71
N ARG A 116 2.73 12.23 8.02
CA ARG A 116 1.69 13.08 8.62
C ARG A 116 2.15 13.66 9.97
N LEU A 117 2.69 12.83 10.87
CA LEU A 117 3.19 13.27 12.18
C LEU A 117 4.37 14.23 12.05
N ALA A 118 5.30 13.97 11.13
CA ALA A 118 6.43 14.86 10.87
C ALA A 118 5.97 16.25 10.37
N LEU A 119 4.98 16.29 9.48
CA LEU A 119 4.41 17.54 8.97
C LEU A 119 3.61 18.28 10.04
N LEU A 120 2.83 17.57 10.86
CA LEU A 120 2.12 18.18 11.98
C LEU A 120 3.08 18.84 12.96
N TRP A 121 4.17 18.14 13.30
CA TRP A 121 5.25 18.71 14.11
C TRP A 121 5.85 19.96 13.46
N LEU A 122 6.15 19.91 12.16
CA LEU A 122 6.68 21.05 11.40
C LEU A 122 5.70 22.24 11.36
N PHE A 123 4.40 21.97 11.30
CA PHE A 123 3.35 22.98 11.36
C PHE A 123 3.04 23.49 12.78
N GLY A 124 3.85 23.08 13.77
CA GLY A 124 3.73 23.53 15.16
C GLY A 124 2.54 22.94 15.91
N VAL A 125 2.00 21.80 15.47
CA VAL A 125 0.97 21.07 16.22
C VAL A 125 1.66 20.28 17.33
N SER A 126 1.31 20.57 18.58
CA SER A 126 1.92 19.97 19.78
C SER A 126 0.89 19.36 20.73
N GLU A 127 -0.38 19.28 20.31
CA GLU A 127 -1.46 18.69 21.09
C GLU A 127 -1.14 17.25 21.49
N PRO A 128 -1.07 16.92 22.80
CA PRO A 128 -0.63 15.60 23.27
C PRO A 128 -1.47 14.42 22.76
N GLY A 129 -2.76 14.64 22.46
CA GLY A 129 -3.65 13.63 21.88
C GLY A 129 -3.36 13.32 20.40
N VAL A 130 -2.68 14.23 19.70
CA VAL A 130 -2.31 14.09 18.29
C VAL A 130 -0.85 13.68 18.16
N MET A 131 0.04 14.37 18.87
CA MET A 131 1.48 14.22 18.84
C MET A 131 1.97 13.64 20.17
N SER A 132 2.51 12.43 20.12
CA SER A 132 3.13 11.81 21.28
C SER A 132 4.31 10.92 20.86
N VAL A 133 5.34 10.87 21.71
CA VAL A 133 6.53 10.04 21.49
C VAL A 133 6.15 8.55 21.36
N PRO A 134 5.28 7.97 22.21
CA PRO A 134 4.86 6.58 22.06
C PRO A 134 4.26 6.29 20.68
N ARG A 135 3.42 7.20 20.14
CA ARG A 135 2.81 7.04 18.82
C ARG A 135 3.86 7.01 17.71
N VAL A 136 4.84 7.92 17.75
CA VAL A 136 5.93 7.95 16.75
C VAL A 136 6.76 6.66 16.84
N LEU A 137 7.07 6.18 18.04
CA LEU A 137 7.83 4.95 18.24
C LEU A 137 7.04 3.71 17.81
N ASP A 138 5.73 3.68 18.02
CA ASP A 138 4.84 2.62 17.53
C ASP A 138 4.92 2.52 16.00
N GLU A 139 4.79 3.64 15.30
CA GLU A 139 4.86 3.66 13.83
C GLU A 139 6.25 3.35 13.30
N LEU A 140 7.32 3.80 13.95
CA LEU A 140 8.69 3.44 13.58
C LEU A 140 8.96 1.94 13.76
N ALA A 141 8.44 1.34 14.83
CA ALA A 141 8.58 -0.09 15.09
C ALA A 141 7.80 -0.92 14.06
N VAL A 142 6.55 -0.53 13.75
CA VAL A 142 5.75 -1.17 12.69
C VAL A 142 6.45 -1.03 11.33
N LEU A 143 6.89 0.17 10.98
CA LEU A 143 7.64 0.43 9.73
C LEU A 143 8.85 -0.49 9.60
N ALA A 144 9.66 -0.61 10.66
CA ALA A 144 10.88 -1.42 10.64
C ALA A 144 10.59 -2.92 10.50
N VAL A 145 9.66 -3.46 11.30
CA VAL A 145 9.34 -4.89 11.31
C VAL A 145 8.59 -5.29 10.04
N ALA A 146 7.53 -4.57 9.70
CA ALA A 146 6.72 -4.84 8.52
C ALA A 146 7.54 -4.65 7.23
N GLY A 147 8.36 -3.61 7.16
CA GLY A 147 9.26 -3.37 6.03
C GLY A 147 10.30 -4.47 5.85
N THR A 148 10.91 -4.95 6.94
CA THR A 148 11.89 -6.05 6.89
C THR A 148 11.24 -7.35 6.40
N LEU A 149 10.07 -7.69 6.95
CA LEU A 149 9.32 -8.88 6.55
C LEU A 149 8.85 -8.79 5.10
N TRP A 150 8.30 -7.65 4.70
CA TRP A 150 7.86 -7.40 3.34
C TRP A 150 9.02 -7.54 2.36
N LEU A 151 10.14 -6.84 2.57
CA LEU A 151 11.30 -6.92 1.69
C LEU A 151 11.88 -8.34 1.60
N GLY A 152 11.91 -9.09 2.70
CA GLY A 152 12.35 -10.49 2.71
C GLY A 152 11.49 -11.38 1.81
N HIS A 153 10.17 -11.33 2.00
CA HIS A 153 9.23 -12.15 1.22
C HIS A 153 9.06 -11.65 -0.22
N ALA A 154 9.21 -10.34 -0.47
CA ALA A 154 9.16 -9.76 -1.81
C ALA A 154 10.37 -10.20 -2.65
N ARG A 155 11.58 -10.23 -2.06
CA ARG A 155 12.77 -10.78 -2.73
C ARG A 155 12.59 -12.25 -3.09
N LEU A 156 11.99 -13.04 -2.20
CA LEU A 156 11.67 -14.44 -2.48
C LEU A 156 10.67 -14.55 -3.64
N ALA A 157 9.53 -13.87 -3.58
CA ALA A 157 8.51 -13.90 -4.64
C ALA A 157 9.08 -13.43 -5.99
N ARG A 158 9.91 -12.39 -6.00
CA ARG A 158 10.61 -11.87 -7.18
C ARG A 158 11.53 -12.88 -7.83
N LYS A 159 12.27 -13.63 -7.02
CA LYS A 159 13.16 -14.69 -7.50
C LYS A 159 12.36 -15.77 -8.21
N GLU A 160 11.19 -16.10 -7.68
CA GLU A 160 10.35 -17.18 -8.20
C GLU A 160 9.57 -16.79 -9.45
N GLN A 161 9.07 -15.56 -9.51
CA GLN A 161 8.40 -15.03 -10.70
C GLN A 161 9.33 -14.93 -11.90
N ARG A 162 10.62 -14.65 -11.66
CA ARG A 162 11.64 -14.55 -12.72
C ARG A 162 12.22 -15.89 -13.14
N ASP A 163 11.86 -16.99 -12.50
CA ASP A 163 12.31 -18.34 -12.86
C ASP A 163 11.50 -18.85 -14.07
N PRO A 164 12.11 -19.05 -15.26
CA PRO A 164 11.38 -19.53 -16.44
C PRO A 164 10.81 -20.93 -16.25
N GLN A 165 11.43 -21.76 -15.40
CA GLN A 165 11.10 -23.18 -15.22
C GLN A 165 9.92 -23.41 -14.27
N ARG A 166 9.52 -22.40 -13.49
CA ARG A 166 8.34 -22.47 -12.62
C ARG A 166 7.06 -22.20 -13.43
N ARG A 167 6.10 -23.12 -13.34
CA ARG A 167 4.84 -23.13 -14.11
C ARG A 167 3.59 -23.00 -13.21
N GLU A 168 2.98 -21.81 -13.26
CA GLU A 168 1.61 -21.42 -13.62
C GLU A 168 0.41 -21.70 -12.70
N LEU A 169 0.22 -22.87 -12.08
CA LEU A 169 -1.11 -23.19 -11.50
C LEU A 169 -1.58 -22.21 -10.41
N ALA A 170 -0.66 -21.54 -9.70
CA ALA A 170 -1.01 -20.61 -8.63
C ALA A 170 -0.25 -19.26 -8.68
N ASP A 171 0.43 -18.95 -9.78
CA ASP A 171 1.21 -17.71 -9.90
C ASP A 171 0.32 -16.45 -9.92
N TRP A 172 -0.99 -16.62 -10.13
CA TRP A 172 -1.98 -15.56 -10.12
C TRP A 172 -2.13 -14.89 -8.75
N LEU A 173 -1.85 -15.57 -7.62
CA LEU A 173 -2.01 -15.01 -6.27
C LEU A 173 -0.96 -13.94 -5.94
N PRO A 174 0.36 -14.20 -6.06
CA PRO A 174 1.38 -13.16 -5.93
C PRO A 174 1.22 -12.01 -6.94
N ARG A 175 0.74 -12.31 -8.16
CA ARG A 175 0.39 -11.27 -9.16
C ARG A 175 -0.78 -10.42 -8.68
N LEU A 176 -1.83 -11.05 -8.16
CA LEU A 176 -3.01 -10.35 -7.62
C LEU A 176 -2.60 -9.42 -6.47
N TYR A 177 -1.70 -9.85 -5.59
CA TYR A 177 -1.10 -8.97 -4.60
C TYR A 177 -0.39 -7.76 -5.25
N GLY A 178 0.52 -8.00 -6.21
CA GLY A 178 1.30 -6.92 -6.84
C GLY A 178 0.41 -5.89 -7.53
N TYR A 179 -0.55 -6.34 -8.34
CA TYR A 179 -1.51 -5.45 -9.02
C TYR A 179 -2.51 -4.82 -8.06
N GLY A 180 -2.94 -5.53 -7.00
CA GLY A 180 -3.79 -4.97 -5.95
C GLY A 180 -3.10 -3.86 -5.16
N ALA A 181 -1.81 -4.03 -4.85
CA ALA A 181 -0.99 -3.02 -4.19
C ALA A 181 -0.74 -1.80 -5.11
N ALA A 182 -0.46 -2.02 -6.40
CA ALA A 182 -0.37 -0.95 -7.39
C ALA A 182 -1.69 -0.17 -7.52
N ALA A 183 -2.83 -0.87 -7.59
CA ALA A 183 -4.16 -0.26 -7.68
C ALA A 183 -4.48 0.56 -6.43
N THR A 184 -4.22 0.01 -5.25
CA THR A 184 -4.40 0.70 -3.97
C THR A 184 -3.55 1.98 -3.92
N GLY A 185 -2.27 1.87 -4.29
CA GLY A 185 -1.37 3.02 -4.36
C GLY A 185 -1.86 4.10 -5.32
N LEU A 186 -2.35 3.71 -6.50
CA LEU A 186 -2.89 4.64 -7.49
C LEU A 186 -4.16 5.34 -7.00
N VAL A 187 -5.09 4.61 -6.39
CA VAL A 187 -6.32 5.18 -5.81
C VAL A 187 -5.95 6.21 -4.73
N VAL A 188 -5.06 5.83 -3.81
CA VAL A 188 -4.57 6.74 -2.76
C VAL A 188 -3.90 7.97 -3.37
N LEU A 189 -3.09 7.81 -4.42
CA LEU A 189 -2.43 8.90 -5.12
C LEU A 189 -3.42 9.87 -5.79
N VAL A 190 -4.43 9.34 -6.49
CA VAL A 190 -5.48 10.15 -7.13
C VAL A 190 -6.27 10.93 -6.08
N VAL A 191 -6.71 10.26 -5.01
CA VAL A 191 -7.46 10.88 -3.90
C VAL A 191 -6.63 11.94 -3.19
N ALA A 192 -5.38 11.65 -2.87
CA ALA A 192 -4.48 12.60 -2.20
C ALA A 192 -4.21 13.84 -3.07
N THR A 193 -4.02 13.65 -4.37
CA THR A 193 -3.82 14.76 -5.32
C THR A 193 -5.07 15.63 -5.39
N ALA A 194 -6.25 15.03 -5.55
CA ALA A 194 -7.52 15.76 -5.57
C ALA A 194 -7.75 16.53 -4.27
N ASN A 195 -7.47 15.91 -3.12
CA ASN A 195 -7.56 16.58 -1.82
C ASN A 195 -6.60 17.76 -1.68
N LEU A 196 -5.35 17.64 -2.15
CA LEU A 196 -4.40 18.76 -2.12
C LEU A 196 -4.84 19.92 -3.02
N LEU A 197 -5.34 19.61 -4.22
CA LEU A 197 -5.89 20.63 -5.12
C LEU A 197 -7.11 21.32 -4.50
N ARG A 198 -8.00 20.54 -3.87
CA ARG A 198 -9.16 21.06 -3.14
C ARG A 198 -8.76 21.97 -1.98
N ILE A 199 -7.80 21.54 -1.17
CA ILE A 199 -7.28 22.33 -0.05
C ILE A 199 -6.66 23.65 -0.54
N GLY A 200 -5.88 23.61 -1.62
CA GLY A 200 -5.31 24.82 -2.23
C GLY A 200 -6.39 25.77 -2.73
N LEU A 201 -7.45 25.23 -3.34
CA LEU A 201 -8.60 25.99 -3.81
C LEU A 201 -9.36 26.64 -2.65
N ASP A 202 -9.61 25.91 -1.56
CA ASP A 202 -10.25 26.43 -0.34
C ASP A 202 -9.41 27.56 0.29
N ALA A 203 -8.09 27.39 0.38
CA ALA A 203 -7.19 28.39 0.93
C ALA A 203 -7.17 29.71 0.13
N VAL A 204 -7.35 29.65 -1.19
CA VAL A 204 -7.33 30.83 -2.07
C VAL A 204 -8.70 31.52 -2.13
N LEU A 205 -9.79 30.75 -2.24
CA LEU A 205 -11.12 31.30 -2.50
C LEU A 205 -11.93 31.57 -1.23
N LEU A 206 -11.72 30.78 -0.18
CA LEU A 206 -12.51 30.79 1.06
C LEU A 206 -11.61 30.82 2.31
N PRO A 207 -10.69 31.79 2.45
CA PRO A 207 -9.71 31.80 3.54
C PRO A 207 -10.33 31.79 4.94
N ASP A 208 -11.51 32.40 5.12
CA ASP A 208 -12.20 32.46 6.41
C ASP A 208 -12.81 31.11 6.83
N ALA A 209 -13.11 30.22 5.88
CA ALA A 209 -13.53 28.85 6.15
C ALA A 209 -12.38 27.98 6.68
N VAL A 210 -11.15 28.46 6.52
CA VAL A 210 -9.91 27.72 6.79
C VAL A 210 -9.34 28.17 8.13
N THR A 211 -9.94 27.75 9.24
CA THR A 211 -9.38 27.97 10.60
C THR A 211 -9.06 26.64 11.30
N GLY A 212 -7.85 26.55 11.87
CA GLY A 212 -7.40 25.46 12.76
C GLY A 212 -7.14 24.07 12.14
N THR A 213 -7.96 23.63 11.19
CA THR A 213 -7.95 22.24 10.67
C THR A 213 -7.06 22.04 9.44
N LEU A 214 -6.64 23.12 8.76
CA LEU A 214 -5.87 23.05 7.52
C LEU A 214 -4.55 22.29 7.69
N ARG A 215 -3.85 22.51 8.80
CA ARG A 215 -2.57 21.85 9.08
C ARG A 215 -2.74 20.33 9.10
N PHE A 216 -3.84 19.85 9.69
CA PHE A 216 -4.18 18.44 9.74
C PHE A 216 -4.58 17.90 8.37
N ALA A 217 -5.43 18.62 7.64
CA ALA A 217 -5.85 18.24 6.29
C ALA A 217 -4.65 18.16 5.33
N LEU A 218 -3.77 19.17 5.35
CA LEU A 218 -2.54 19.21 4.56
C LEU A 218 -1.58 18.07 4.93
N ALA A 219 -1.27 17.91 6.21
CA ALA A 219 -0.38 16.83 6.66
C ALA A 219 -0.91 15.46 6.25
N SER A 220 -2.23 15.23 6.36
CA SER A 220 -2.88 13.98 5.99
C SER A 220 -2.84 13.75 4.48
N ALA A 221 -3.16 14.78 3.69
CA ALA A 221 -3.16 14.70 2.24
C ALA A 221 -1.75 14.49 1.68
N ILE A 222 -0.72 15.14 2.24
CA ILE A 222 0.68 14.91 1.87
C ILE A 222 1.15 13.52 2.30
N GLY A 223 0.78 13.05 3.51
CA GLY A 223 1.09 11.69 3.96
C GLY A 223 0.54 10.63 3.00
N LEU A 224 -0.74 10.78 2.61
CA LEU A 224 -1.37 9.92 1.62
C LEU A 224 -0.71 10.06 0.24
N LEU A 225 -0.34 11.27 -0.18
CA LEU A 225 0.34 11.48 -1.46
C LEU A 225 1.66 10.71 -1.51
N VAL A 226 2.50 10.84 -0.48
CA VAL A 226 3.78 10.13 -0.39
C VAL A 226 3.55 8.61 -0.37
N GLY A 227 2.61 8.12 0.45
CA GLY A 227 2.27 6.71 0.49
C GLY A 227 1.77 6.17 -0.87
N GLY A 228 0.86 6.90 -1.51
CA GLY A 228 0.31 6.55 -2.83
C GLY A 228 1.39 6.50 -3.91
N ILE A 229 2.27 7.50 -3.96
CA ILE A 229 3.42 7.52 -4.88
C ILE A 229 4.32 6.31 -4.66
N LEU A 230 4.71 6.02 -3.41
CA LEU A 230 5.58 4.89 -3.10
C LEU A 230 4.94 3.56 -3.46
N ALA A 231 3.69 3.34 -3.05
CA ALA A 231 2.97 2.11 -3.31
C ALA A 231 2.77 1.86 -4.81
N TRP A 232 2.31 2.87 -5.54
CA TRP A 232 2.11 2.77 -6.98
C TRP A 232 3.44 2.58 -7.71
N SER A 233 4.44 3.44 -7.46
CA SER A 233 5.72 3.40 -8.18
C SER A 233 6.46 2.09 -7.99
N VAL A 234 6.54 1.56 -6.76
CA VAL A 234 7.27 0.30 -6.49
C VAL A 234 6.63 -0.87 -7.22
N HIS A 235 5.31 -1.05 -7.10
CA HIS A 235 4.62 -2.20 -7.66
C HIS A 235 4.40 -2.08 -9.16
N TRP A 236 4.14 -0.87 -9.66
CA TRP A 236 3.96 -0.63 -11.08
C TRP A 236 5.29 -0.67 -11.84
N ALA A 237 6.38 -0.11 -11.30
CA ALA A 237 7.71 -0.24 -11.91
C ALA A 237 8.17 -1.71 -11.96
N GLU A 238 7.85 -2.50 -10.93
CA GLU A 238 8.09 -3.93 -10.95
C GLU A 238 7.29 -4.62 -12.07
N ALA A 239 6.00 -4.31 -12.22
CA ALA A 239 5.16 -4.85 -13.28
C ALA A 239 5.63 -4.45 -14.69
N LEU A 240 6.21 -3.25 -14.86
CA LEU A 240 6.84 -2.83 -16.12
C LEU A 240 8.18 -3.55 -16.36
N SER A 241 8.97 -3.79 -15.31
CA SER A 241 10.26 -4.49 -15.42
C SER A 241 10.11 -5.95 -15.86
N LEU A 242 8.96 -6.57 -15.60
CA LEU A 242 8.68 -7.95 -16.02
C LEU A 242 8.44 -8.07 -17.53
N VAL A 243 8.02 -6.98 -18.18
CA VAL A 243 7.70 -6.95 -19.62
C VAL A 243 8.72 -6.16 -20.44
N SER A 244 9.79 -5.65 -19.82
CA SER A 244 10.76 -4.77 -20.49
C SER A 244 11.70 -5.49 -21.45
N ALA A 245 11.90 -6.80 -21.29
CA ALA A 245 12.78 -7.59 -22.13
C ALA A 245 12.06 -8.84 -22.65
N SER A 246 12.15 -9.09 -23.97
CA SER A 246 11.60 -10.28 -24.61
C SER A 246 12.14 -11.53 -23.94
N SER A 247 11.26 -12.24 -23.23
CA SER A 247 11.58 -13.45 -22.48
C SER A 247 10.30 -14.27 -22.26
N PRO A 248 10.42 -15.58 -21.97
CA PRO A 248 9.26 -16.40 -21.61
C PRO A 248 8.48 -15.84 -20.41
N VAL A 249 9.16 -15.16 -19.48
CA VAL A 249 8.53 -14.50 -18.33
C VAL A 249 7.68 -13.31 -18.80
N ALA A 250 8.20 -12.48 -19.70
CA ALA A 250 7.50 -11.34 -20.26
C ALA A 250 6.24 -11.77 -21.04
N GLU A 251 6.33 -12.82 -21.86
CA GLU A 251 5.17 -13.36 -22.59
C GLU A 251 4.06 -13.83 -21.65
N ARG A 252 4.41 -14.55 -20.57
CA ARG A 252 3.46 -14.99 -19.54
C ARG A 252 2.85 -13.82 -18.76
N GLU A 253 3.58 -12.73 -18.60
CA GLU A 253 3.08 -11.53 -17.92
C GLU A 253 2.14 -10.74 -18.82
N LEU A 254 2.47 -10.55 -20.10
CA LEU A 254 1.62 -9.88 -21.09
C LEU A 254 0.31 -10.63 -21.34
N ARG A 255 0.29 -11.96 -21.24
CA ARG A 255 -0.93 -12.78 -21.37
C ARG A 255 -1.69 -12.97 -20.05
N SER A 256 -1.21 -12.38 -18.97
CA SER A 256 -1.80 -12.53 -17.63
C SER A 256 -3.19 -11.90 -17.55
N LEU A 257 -4.22 -12.70 -17.25
CA LEU A 257 -5.57 -12.18 -16.98
C LEU A 257 -5.57 -11.17 -15.83
N VAL A 258 -4.71 -11.34 -14.81
CA VAL A 258 -4.61 -10.41 -13.68
C VAL A 258 -4.12 -9.02 -14.15
N ARG A 259 -3.14 -8.98 -15.06
CA ARG A 259 -2.63 -7.72 -15.62
C ARG A 259 -3.69 -7.00 -16.44
N TRP A 260 -4.39 -7.74 -17.30
CA TRP A 260 -5.47 -7.19 -18.11
C TRP A 260 -6.68 -6.74 -17.28
N THR A 261 -6.98 -7.47 -16.20
CA THR A 261 -8.02 -7.07 -15.24
C THR A 261 -7.61 -5.78 -14.54
N TYR A 262 -6.37 -5.64 -14.09
CA TYR A 262 -5.84 -4.39 -13.51
C TYR A 262 -5.93 -3.23 -14.50
N LEU A 263 -5.38 -3.37 -15.71
CA LEU A 263 -5.38 -2.32 -16.72
C LEU A 263 -6.80 -1.90 -17.12
N GLY A 264 -7.65 -2.88 -17.43
CA GLY A 264 -9.04 -2.64 -17.80
C GLY A 264 -9.83 -1.97 -16.67
N PHE A 265 -9.68 -2.44 -15.43
CA PHE A 265 -10.34 -1.84 -14.27
C PHE A 265 -9.89 -0.40 -14.02
N ILE A 266 -8.58 -0.13 -14.04
CA ILE A 266 -8.06 1.24 -13.84
C ILE A 266 -8.50 2.17 -14.97
N VAL A 267 -8.46 1.73 -16.24
CA VAL A 267 -8.96 2.52 -17.37
C VAL A 267 -10.44 2.82 -17.23
N PHE A 268 -11.25 1.82 -16.87
CA PHE A 268 -12.69 1.97 -16.69
C PHE A 268 -13.03 2.94 -15.54
N VAL A 269 -12.48 2.70 -14.35
CA VAL A 269 -12.76 3.54 -13.17
C VAL A 269 -12.24 4.96 -13.35
N SER A 270 -11.05 5.14 -13.95
CA SER A 270 -10.51 6.48 -14.21
C SER A 270 -11.33 7.23 -15.27
N PHE A 271 -11.81 6.53 -16.31
CA PHE A 271 -12.71 7.13 -17.30
C PHE A 271 -14.06 7.51 -16.69
N LEU A 272 -14.65 6.64 -15.86
CA LEU A 272 -15.87 6.94 -15.13
C LEU A 272 -15.69 8.17 -14.23
N ALA A 273 -14.58 8.28 -13.51
CA ALA A 273 -14.27 9.45 -12.70
C ALA A 273 -14.14 10.74 -13.53
N VAL A 274 -13.54 10.68 -14.72
CA VAL A 274 -13.51 11.80 -15.69
C VAL A 274 -14.93 12.19 -16.12
N LEU A 275 -15.78 11.22 -16.48
CA LEU A 275 -17.16 11.49 -16.88
C LEU A 275 -17.98 12.14 -15.75
N VAL A 276 -17.87 11.61 -14.52
CA VAL A 276 -18.55 12.17 -13.34
C VAL A 276 -18.09 13.61 -13.09
N ALA A 277 -16.78 13.87 -13.16
CA ALA A 277 -16.25 15.21 -12.98
C ALA A 277 -16.74 16.17 -14.08
N CYS A 278 -16.75 15.75 -15.35
CA CYS A 278 -17.29 16.55 -16.45
C CYS A 278 -18.79 16.82 -16.30
N ALA A 279 -19.57 15.83 -15.87
CA ALA A 279 -20.99 15.99 -15.63
C ALA A 279 -21.27 16.98 -14.49
N ALA A 280 -20.49 16.91 -13.39
CA ALA A 280 -20.60 17.87 -12.29
C ALA A 280 -20.24 19.30 -12.72
N VAL A 281 -19.17 19.50 -13.50
CA VAL A 281 -18.88 20.83 -14.07
C VAL A 281 -20.03 21.34 -14.93
N LEU A 282 -20.61 20.48 -15.77
CA LEU A 282 -21.72 20.85 -16.64
C LEU A 282 -22.97 21.22 -15.83
N ASP A 283 -23.27 20.46 -14.77
CA ASP A 283 -24.36 20.74 -13.83
C ASP A 283 -24.19 22.12 -13.19
N ASP A 284 -23.01 22.42 -12.64
CA ASP A 284 -22.70 23.72 -12.03
C ASP A 284 -22.84 24.89 -13.03
N VAL A 285 -22.37 24.71 -14.27
CA VAL A 285 -22.50 25.73 -15.33
C VAL A 285 -23.96 25.96 -15.70
N LEU A 286 -24.73 24.90 -15.89
CA LEU A 286 -26.15 24.99 -16.27
C LEU A 286 -26.98 25.60 -15.14
N ALA A 287 -26.74 25.20 -13.89
CA ALA A 287 -27.40 25.79 -12.73
C ALA A 287 -27.15 27.30 -12.65
N TRP A 288 -25.91 27.74 -12.91
CA TRP A 288 -25.59 29.15 -12.97
C TRP A 288 -26.27 29.88 -14.13
N MET A 289 -26.31 29.29 -15.34
CA MET A 289 -27.00 29.87 -16.50
C MET A 289 -28.51 30.00 -16.29
N LEU A 290 -29.11 29.06 -15.56
CA LEU A 290 -30.54 29.06 -15.21
C LEU A 290 -30.85 30.01 -14.02
N GLY A 291 -29.84 30.63 -13.43
CA GLY A 291 -30.00 31.55 -12.32
C GLY A 291 -30.40 30.87 -11.03
N ILE A 292 -30.14 29.56 -10.86
CA ILE A 292 -30.33 28.82 -9.61
C ILE A 292 -29.22 29.27 -8.65
N PRO A 293 -29.51 30.13 -7.66
CA PRO A 293 -28.46 30.78 -6.88
C PRO A 293 -28.18 30.00 -5.60
N ASP A 294 -26.92 29.62 -5.39
CA ASP A 294 -26.40 29.21 -4.07
C ASP A 294 -25.10 29.95 -3.73
N GLY A 295 -25.23 31.10 -3.06
CA GLY A 295 -24.12 31.78 -2.37
C GLY A 295 -23.39 32.92 -3.11
N GLU A 296 -22.33 33.42 -2.49
CA GLU A 296 -21.52 34.55 -2.98
C GLU A 296 -20.69 34.20 -4.23
N SER A 297 -20.23 35.21 -4.97
CA SER A 297 -19.43 35.02 -6.21
C SER A 297 -18.21 34.11 -6.05
N ARG A 298 -17.50 34.17 -4.91
CA ARG A 298 -16.34 33.28 -4.65
C ARG A 298 -16.78 31.84 -4.42
N GLN A 299 -17.90 31.62 -3.75
CA GLN A 299 -18.47 30.31 -3.50
C GLN A 299 -18.93 29.65 -4.81
N ARG A 300 -19.49 30.43 -5.74
CA ARG A 300 -19.84 29.96 -7.09
C ARG A 300 -18.62 29.51 -7.89
N VAL A 301 -17.55 30.31 -7.90
CA VAL A 301 -16.29 29.91 -8.55
C VAL A 301 -15.70 28.67 -7.90
N ARG A 302 -15.82 28.54 -6.57
CA ARG A 302 -15.35 27.38 -5.83
C ARG A 302 -16.11 26.09 -6.18
N GLN A 303 -17.44 26.16 -6.31
CA GLN A 303 -18.29 25.04 -6.72
C GLN A 303 -17.86 24.55 -8.11
N LEU A 304 -17.80 25.46 -9.08
CA LEU A 304 -17.39 25.16 -10.46
C LEU A 304 -16.01 24.48 -10.55
N LEU A 305 -15.07 24.87 -9.68
CA LEU A 305 -13.71 24.32 -9.66
C LEU A 305 -13.58 23.03 -8.82
N ASP A 306 -14.56 22.65 -7.99
CA ASP A 306 -14.45 21.43 -7.17
C ASP A 306 -14.27 20.17 -8.02
N PRO A 307 -15.10 19.90 -9.05
CA PRO A 307 -14.96 18.69 -9.84
C PRO A 307 -13.64 18.66 -10.63
N VAL A 308 -13.10 19.83 -10.96
CA VAL A 308 -11.82 19.96 -11.68
C VAL A 308 -10.65 19.40 -10.85
N THR A 309 -10.74 19.46 -9.52
CA THR A 309 -9.71 18.91 -8.62
C THR A 309 -9.59 17.37 -8.74
N TRP A 310 -10.68 16.69 -9.11
CA TRP A 310 -10.70 15.25 -9.41
C TRP A 310 -10.42 14.95 -10.88
N LEU A 311 -10.86 15.81 -11.78
CA LEU A 311 -10.72 15.64 -13.23
C LEU A 311 -9.24 15.46 -13.62
N LEU A 312 -8.34 16.29 -13.08
CA LEU A 312 -6.92 16.27 -13.42
C LEU A 312 -6.23 14.92 -13.13
N PRO A 313 -6.21 14.42 -11.87
CA PRO A 313 -5.57 13.14 -11.57
C PRO A 313 -6.29 11.95 -12.23
N ALA A 314 -7.62 11.99 -12.37
CA ALA A 314 -8.38 10.95 -13.06
C ALA A 314 -8.05 10.87 -14.55
N ALA A 315 -7.97 12.02 -15.24
CA ALA A 315 -7.63 12.10 -16.66
C ALA A 315 -6.19 11.61 -16.92
N PHE A 316 -5.24 11.99 -16.05
CA PHE A 316 -3.88 11.46 -16.11
C PHE A 316 -3.85 9.94 -15.96
N SER A 317 -4.51 9.41 -14.93
CA SER A 317 -4.59 7.96 -14.67
C SER A 317 -5.18 7.20 -15.86
N TRP A 318 -6.29 7.70 -16.42
CA TRP A 318 -6.95 7.12 -17.59
C TRP A 318 -6.02 7.12 -18.81
N PHE A 319 -5.46 8.27 -19.17
CA PHE A 319 -4.65 8.41 -20.37
C PHE A 319 -3.38 7.56 -20.31
N TYR A 320 -2.71 7.55 -19.16
CA TYR A 320 -1.50 6.77 -18.94
C TYR A 320 -1.76 5.26 -19.08
N HIS A 321 -2.72 4.71 -18.33
CA HIS A 321 -2.98 3.27 -18.35
C HIS A 321 -3.59 2.82 -19.67
N ARG A 322 -4.41 3.66 -20.32
CA ARG A 322 -4.91 3.39 -21.68
C ARG A 322 -3.77 3.27 -22.68
N ARG A 323 -2.79 4.17 -22.65
CA ARG A 323 -1.63 4.09 -23.56
C ARG A 323 -0.81 2.82 -23.34
N VAL A 324 -0.57 2.44 -22.08
CA VAL A 324 0.13 1.18 -21.76
C VAL A 324 -0.66 -0.01 -22.30
N MET A 325 -1.96 -0.07 -22.04
CA MET A 325 -2.84 -1.14 -22.52
C MET A 325 -2.85 -1.25 -24.05
N GLN A 326 -2.85 -0.12 -24.77
CA GLN A 326 -2.79 -0.08 -26.23
C GLN A 326 -1.43 -0.55 -26.78
N GLN A 327 -0.33 -0.16 -26.14
CA GLN A 327 1.01 -0.61 -26.51
C GLN A 327 1.15 -2.12 -26.33
N GLU A 328 0.69 -2.67 -25.22
CA GLU A 328 0.74 -4.11 -24.95
C GLU A 328 -0.17 -4.92 -25.87
N ALA A 329 -1.37 -4.40 -26.19
CA ALA A 329 -2.24 -5.00 -27.19
C ALA A 329 -1.54 -5.12 -28.56
N ALA A 330 -0.83 -4.07 -28.98
CA ALA A 330 -0.10 -4.05 -30.25
C ALA A 330 1.06 -5.06 -30.26
N VAL A 331 1.79 -5.20 -29.14
CA VAL A 331 2.86 -6.21 -29.00
C VAL A 331 2.32 -7.63 -29.15
N LEU A 332 1.18 -7.94 -28.51
CA LEU A 332 0.52 -9.24 -28.62
C LEU A 332 -0.02 -9.50 -30.04
N ALA A 333 -0.57 -8.49 -30.70
CA ALA A 333 -1.07 -8.60 -32.07
C ALA A 333 0.05 -8.82 -33.11
N GLY A 334 1.25 -8.26 -32.88
CA GLY A 334 2.43 -8.43 -33.74
C GLY A 334 3.12 -9.79 -33.59
N HIS A 335 2.84 -10.53 -32.52
CA HIS A 335 3.36 -11.89 -32.28
C HIS A 335 2.18 -12.85 -32.07
N PRO A 336 1.34 -13.09 -33.10
CA PRO A 336 0.28 -14.07 -33.00
C PRO A 336 0.94 -15.43 -32.74
N SER A 337 0.82 -15.95 -31.52
CA SER A 337 1.16 -17.35 -31.28
C SER A 337 0.26 -18.17 -32.18
N ALA A 338 0.85 -19.01 -33.02
CA ALA A 338 0.16 -20.15 -33.58
C ALA A 338 -0.55 -20.84 -32.41
N GLY A 339 -1.88 -20.75 -32.39
CA GLY A 339 -2.67 -21.45 -31.40
C GLY A 339 -2.42 -22.96 -31.51
N PRO A 340 -2.71 -23.73 -30.45
CA PRO A 340 -2.95 -25.16 -30.66
C PRO A 340 -4.03 -25.40 -31.72
#